data_AF-A0A7X6Q119-F1
#
_entry.id   AF-A0A7X6Q119-F1
#
_cell.length_a   1.000
_cell.length_b   1.000
_cell.length_c   1.000
_cell.angle_alpha   90.00
_cell.angle_beta   90.00
_cell.angle_gamma   90.00
#
_symmetry.space_group_name_H-M   'P 1'
#
loop_
_entity.id
_entity.type
_entity.pdbx_description
1 polymer ?
#
loop_
_entity_poly.entity_id
_entity_poly.type
_entity_poly.pdbx_seq_one_letter_code
_entity_poly.pdbx_strand_id
1 'polypeptide(L)'
;MKDPDSRLIKKLLRKPPLLILTGYLLVLLLGSLLLLLPLASRPGQVTSPLTALFTACSALCVTGLTTVTTASHWSVFGQLVILLLIQLGGLGIATAATSILMALRRPLSVQERLVIAEEKSSSSPGGMAGLILFILAVTFFFEALGVIILAIRFVPRMGWGQGLWMSVFHAISAFCNAGFDLLGPSSLLEWQTDGLVLMTLALLVILGGLGFPVYRDLKDKRRWRDLRLHSKIVLSLTALLLVLGTLGFQV
;
A
#
# COMPACT_ATOMS: atom_id res chain seq x y z
N MET A 1 20.69 24.40 -29.92
CA MET A 1 19.33 23.82 -29.95
C MET A 1 18.93 23.45 -28.52
N LYS A 2 17.96 24.16 -27.91
CA LYS A 2 17.42 23.79 -26.58
C LYS A 2 16.24 22.86 -26.82
N ASP A 3 16.36 21.59 -26.42
CA ASP A 3 15.31 20.58 -26.62
C ASP A 3 13.95 21.08 -26.11
N PRO A 4 12.89 21.00 -26.94
CA PRO A 4 11.53 21.36 -26.52
C PRO A 4 11.07 20.50 -25.32
N ASP A 5 11.52 19.25 -25.23
CA ASP A 5 11.23 18.34 -24.11
C ASP A 5 11.79 18.85 -22.77
N SER A 6 12.94 19.52 -22.78
CA SER A 6 13.54 20.13 -21.59
C SER A 6 12.66 21.22 -20.98
N ARG A 7 11.88 21.94 -21.80
CA ARG A 7 10.98 23.02 -21.31
C ARG A 7 9.70 22.45 -20.70
N LEU A 8 9.18 21.35 -21.25
CA LEU A 8 7.97 20.70 -20.76
C LEU A 8 8.22 20.02 -19.42
N ILE A 9 9.32 19.27 -19.31
CA ILE A 9 9.76 18.64 -18.05
C ILE A 9 10.02 19.71 -16.97
N LYS A 10 10.68 20.83 -17.31
CA LYS A 10 10.90 21.94 -16.38
C LYS A 10 9.62 22.66 -15.95
N LYS A 11 8.57 22.69 -16.78
CA LYS A 11 7.26 23.24 -16.41
C LYS A 11 6.48 22.28 -15.50
N LEU A 12 6.54 20.98 -15.77
CA LEU A 12 5.95 19.92 -14.94
C LEU A 12 6.56 19.90 -13.53
N LEU A 13 7.90 19.99 -13.44
CA LEU A 13 8.65 20.04 -12.17
C LEU A 13 8.33 21.25 -11.28
N ARG A 14 7.67 22.29 -11.81
CA ARG A 14 7.31 23.51 -11.05
C ARG A 14 5.94 23.42 -10.37
N LYS A 15 5.11 22.41 -10.66
CA LYS A 15 3.78 22.23 -10.07
C LYS A 15 3.70 20.86 -9.36
N PRO A 16 3.84 20.81 -8.01
CA PRO A 16 3.85 19.55 -7.27
C PRO A 16 2.66 18.62 -7.57
N PRO A 17 1.41 19.09 -7.66
CA PRO A 17 0.26 18.20 -7.97
C PRO A 17 0.35 17.56 -9.35
N LEU A 18 0.85 18.29 -10.35
CA LEU A 18 0.98 17.78 -11.71
C LEU A 18 2.09 16.73 -11.81
N LEU A 19 3.17 16.91 -11.04
CA LEU A 19 4.25 15.93 -10.92
C LEU A 19 3.73 14.61 -10.31
N ILE A 20 2.95 14.69 -9.23
CA ILE A 20 2.31 13.53 -8.59
C ILE A 20 1.43 12.80 -9.61
N LEU A 21 0.53 13.53 -10.29
CA LEU A 21 -0.36 12.95 -11.31
C LEU A 21 0.43 12.21 -12.42
N THR A 22 1.47 12.84 -12.96
CA THR A 22 2.30 12.21 -13.99
C THR A 22 3.05 10.98 -13.47
N GLY A 23 3.46 10.99 -12.20
CA GLY A 23 4.08 9.83 -11.54
C GLY A 23 3.11 8.66 -11.41
N TYR A 24 1.89 8.91 -10.93
CA TYR A 24 0.82 7.92 -10.87
C TYR A 24 0.50 7.33 -12.24
N LEU A 25 0.37 8.18 -13.27
CA LEU A 25 0.09 7.72 -14.63
C LEU A 25 1.22 6.85 -15.19
N LEU A 26 2.48 7.21 -14.94
CA LEU A 26 3.63 6.45 -15.42
C LEU A 26 3.73 5.08 -14.74
N VAL A 27 3.58 5.03 -13.42
CA VAL A 27 3.59 3.77 -12.67
C VAL A 27 2.42 2.88 -13.09
N LEU A 28 1.24 3.45 -13.30
CA LEU A 28 0.07 2.73 -13.82
C LEU A 28 0.34 2.08 -15.17
N LEU A 29 0.86 2.84 -16.14
CA LEU A 29 1.14 2.34 -17.48
C LEU A 29 2.24 1.27 -17.46
N LEU A 30 3.32 1.49 -16.71
CA LEU A 30 4.37 0.49 -16.54
C LEU A 30 3.85 -0.78 -15.87
N GLY A 31 3.06 -0.67 -14.81
CA GLY A 31 2.42 -1.79 -14.14
C GLY A 31 1.52 -2.58 -15.08
N SER A 32 0.70 -1.88 -15.88
CA SER A 32 -0.15 -2.50 -16.89
C SER A 32 0.66 -3.25 -17.96
N LEU A 33 1.77 -2.68 -18.44
CA LEU A 33 2.64 -3.34 -19.41
C LEU A 33 3.32 -4.58 -18.83
N LEU A 34 3.76 -4.51 -17.57
CA LEU A 34 4.34 -5.67 -16.87
C LEU A 34 3.33 -6.79 -16.68
N LEU A 35 2.07 -6.46 -16.37
CA LEU A 35 0.99 -7.45 -16.26
C LEU A 35 0.52 -8.01 -17.62
N LEU A 36 0.82 -7.33 -18.73
CA LEU A 36 0.56 -7.85 -20.07
C LEU A 36 1.59 -8.88 -20.55
N LEU A 37 2.73 -8.98 -19.87
CA LEU A 37 3.75 -9.96 -20.23
C LEU A 37 3.19 -11.38 -20.02
N PRO A 38 3.50 -12.33 -20.92
CA PRO A 38 3.06 -13.72 -20.78
C PRO A 38 3.61 -14.39 -19.50
N LEU A 39 4.69 -13.85 -18.92
CA LEU A 39 5.23 -14.28 -17.63
C LEU A 39 4.31 -13.96 -16.45
N ALA A 40 3.47 -12.92 -16.55
CA ALA A 40 2.58 -12.49 -15.48
C ALA A 40 1.34 -13.37 -15.33
N SER A 41 0.96 -14.08 -16.39
CA SER A 41 -0.24 -14.92 -16.43
C SER A 41 0.14 -16.38 -16.28
N ARG A 42 -0.74 -17.19 -15.70
CA ARG A 42 -0.51 -18.64 -15.63
C ARG A 42 -0.58 -19.26 -17.03
N PRO A 43 0.11 -20.40 -17.26
CA PRO A 43 0.07 -21.09 -18.54
C PRO A 43 -1.37 -21.38 -18.98
N GLY A 44 -1.68 -21.07 -20.24
CA GLY A 44 -3.01 -21.26 -20.82
C GLY A 44 -4.00 -20.11 -20.57
N GLN A 45 -3.61 -19.04 -19.87
CA GLN A 45 -4.45 -17.85 -19.69
C GLN A 45 -3.91 -16.67 -20.50
N VAL A 46 -4.81 -16.05 -21.28
CA VAL A 46 -4.50 -14.85 -22.06
C VAL A 46 -5.09 -13.65 -21.36
N THR A 47 -4.26 -12.65 -21.08
CA THR A 47 -4.67 -11.43 -20.39
C THR A 47 -5.01 -10.35 -21.39
N SER A 48 -6.25 -9.86 -21.33
CA SER A 48 -6.68 -8.71 -22.12
C SER A 48 -5.98 -7.43 -21.64
N PRO A 49 -5.59 -6.51 -22.54
CA PRO A 49 -5.05 -5.20 -22.18
C PRO A 49 -5.91 -4.43 -21.17
N LEU A 50 -7.24 -4.54 -21.30
CA LEU A 50 -8.17 -3.89 -20.38
C LEU A 50 -8.12 -4.51 -18.97
N THR A 51 -8.01 -5.84 -18.88
CA THR A 51 -7.85 -6.55 -17.60
C THR A 51 -6.55 -6.17 -16.90
N ALA A 52 -5.44 -6.09 -17.65
CA ALA A 52 -4.15 -5.68 -17.09
C ALA A 52 -4.18 -4.22 -16.60
N LEU A 53 -4.73 -3.29 -17.39
CA LEU A 53 -4.85 -1.88 -17.02
C LEU A 53 -5.77 -1.70 -15.80
N PHE A 54 -6.91 -2.38 -15.78
CA PHE A 54 -7.85 -2.33 -14.66
C PHE A 54 -7.21 -2.87 -13.38
N THR A 55 -6.55 -4.03 -13.47
CA THR A 55 -5.88 -4.64 -12.31
C THR A 55 -4.74 -3.77 -11.80
N ALA A 56 -3.92 -3.19 -12.69
CA ALA A 56 -2.86 -2.26 -12.31
C ALA A 56 -3.41 -0.99 -11.64
N CYS A 57 -4.52 -0.45 -12.15
CA CYS A 57 -5.21 0.70 -11.57
C CYS A 57 -5.74 0.37 -10.17
N SER A 58 -6.47 -0.74 -10.04
CA SER A 58 -7.03 -1.19 -8.77
C SER A 58 -5.95 -1.48 -7.72
N ALA A 59 -4.81 -2.06 -8.13
CA ALA A 59 -3.68 -2.31 -7.24
C ALA A 59 -2.99 -1.01 -6.79
N LEU A 60 -2.69 -0.11 -7.73
CA LEU A 60 -2.02 1.17 -7.46
C LEU A 60 -2.89 2.14 -6.65
N CYS A 61 -4.20 2.16 -6.91
CA CYS A 61 -5.18 2.93 -6.16
C CYS A 61 -5.69 2.18 -4.93
N VAL A 62 -5.20 0.97 -4.67
CA VAL A 62 -5.44 0.24 -3.43
C VAL A 62 -6.95 0.00 -3.21
N THR A 63 -7.66 -0.34 -4.29
CA THR A 63 -9.14 -0.43 -4.32
C THR A 63 -9.66 -1.86 -4.13
N GLY A 64 -8.92 -2.86 -4.60
CA GLY A 64 -9.24 -4.28 -4.38
C GLY A 64 -10.25 -4.88 -5.35
N LEU A 65 -10.66 -4.14 -6.39
CA LEU A 65 -11.52 -4.67 -7.44
C LEU A 65 -10.71 -5.46 -8.46
N THR A 66 -11.17 -6.66 -8.80
CA THR A 66 -10.50 -7.55 -9.76
C THR A 66 -11.49 -8.06 -10.79
N THR A 67 -11.14 -7.99 -12.07
CA THR A 67 -11.95 -8.59 -13.17
C THR A 67 -11.71 -10.08 -13.33
N VAL A 68 -10.60 -10.59 -12.78
CA VAL A 68 -10.20 -12.00 -12.76
C VAL A 68 -9.69 -12.36 -11.38
N THR A 69 -9.92 -13.59 -10.93
CA THR A 69 -9.46 -14.04 -9.61
C THR A 69 -7.93 -14.02 -9.52
N THR A 70 -7.40 -13.26 -8.57
CA THR A 70 -5.95 -13.03 -8.45
C THR A 70 -5.17 -14.31 -8.20
N ALA A 71 -5.74 -15.20 -7.39
CA ALA A 71 -5.15 -16.49 -7.04
C ALA A 71 -4.99 -17.42 -8.25
N SER A 72 -5.94 -17.43 -9.19
CA SER A 72 -5.98 -18.42 -10.28
C SER A 72 -5.43 -17.90 -11.60
N HIS A 73 -5.51 -16.60 -11.87
CA HIS A 73 -5.09 -16.03 -13.16
C HIS A 73 -3.61 -15.62 -13.19
N TRP A 74 -3.14 -14.97 -12.13
CA TRP A 74 -1.77 -14.46 -12.10
C TRP A 74 -0.76 -15.52 -11.68
N SER A 75 0.40 -15.50 -12.32
CA SER A 75 1.59 -16.23 -11.90
C SER A 75 2.20 -15.57 -10.66
N VAL A 76 3.22 -16.19 -10.06
CA VAL A 76 3.98 -15.57 -8.95
C VAL A 76 4.59 -14.23 -9.38
N PHE A 77 5.04 -14.11 -10.65
CA PHE A 77 5.54 -12.85 -11.18
C PHE A 77 4.43 -11.78 -11.26
N GLY A 78 3.24 -12.14 -11.77
CA GLY A 78 2.11 -11.20 -11.83
C GLY A 78 1.65 -10.77 -10.44
N GLN A 79 1.60 -11.70 -9.48
CA GLN A 79 1.28 -11.42 -8.09
C GLN A 79 2.33 -10.48 -7.45
N LEU A 80 3.61 -10.66 -7.75
CA LEU A 80 4.67 -9.75 -7.29
C LEU A 80 4.50 -8.34 -7.87
N VAL A 81 4.16 -8.21 -9.15
CA VAL A 81 3.89 -6.91 -9.78
C VAL A 81 2.70 -6.23 -9.10
N ILE A 82 1.60 -6.94 -8.86
CA ILE A 82 0.43 -6.43 -8.12
C ILE A 82 0.84 -5.97 -6.72
N LEU A 83 1.61 -6.78 -6.00
CA LEU A 83 2.06 -6.47 -4.65
C LEU A 83 2.94 -5.22 -4.60
N LEU A 84 3.82 -5.03 -5.58
CA LEU A 84 4.63 -3.82 -5.70
C LEU A 84 3.77 -2.59 -6.01
N LEU A 85 2.77 -2.71 -6.88
CA LEU A 85 1.83 -1.61 -7.15
C LEU A 85 1.04 -1.23 -5.90
N ILE A 86 0.60 -2.22 -5.12
CA ILE A 86 -0.05 -2.02 -3.82
C ILE A 86 0.88 -1.25 -2.87
N GLN A 87 2.14 -1.67 -2.75
CA GLN A 87 3.11 -1.00 -1.86
C GLN A 87 3.34 0.46 -2.26
N LEU A 88 3.53 0.71 -3.56
CA LEU A 88 3.74 2.05 -4.10
C LEU A 88 2.50 2.94 -3.90
N GLY A 89 1.31 2.36 -4.07
CA GLY A 89 0.03 3.02 -3.83
C GLY A 89 -0.20 3.37 -2.38
N GLY A 90 -0.05 2.39 -1.47
CA GLY A 90 -0.32 2.53 -0.04
C GLY A 90 0.69 3.46 0.66
N LEU A 91 1.97 3.41 0.28
CA LEU A 91 2.96 4.38 0.76
C LEU A 91 2.77 5.77 0.17
N GLY A 92 2.20 5.88 -1.03
CA GLY A 92 2.20 7.09 -1.85
C GLY A 92 3.45 7.17 -2.72
N ILE A 93 3.27 7.58 -3.98
CA ILE A 93 4.33 7.55 -4.99
C ILE A 93 5.47 8.49 -4.64
N ALA A 94 5.20 9.67 -4.06
CA ALA A 94 6.28 10.59 -3.70
C ALA A 94 7.12 10.03 -2.55
N THR A 95 6.47 9.38 -1.59
CA THR A 95 7.15 8.69 -0.47
C THR A 95 8.00 7.53 -0.97
N ALA A 96 7.48 6.71 -1.88
CA ALA A 96 8.23 5.61 -2.47
C ALA A 96 9.42 6.08 -3.32
N ALA A 97 9.21 7.04 -4.24
CA ALA A 97 10.28 7.55 -5.10
C ALA A 97 11.43 8.17 -4.30
N THR A 98 11.11 8.94 -3.25
CA THR A 98 12.12 9.58 -2.41
C THR A 98 12.85 8.59 -1.51
N SER A 99 12.21 7.50 -1.08
CA SER A 99 12.89 6.41 -0.36
C SER A 99 14.03 5.78 -1.19
N ILE A 100 13.80 5.58 -2.49
CA ILE A 100 14.81 5.02 -3.40
C ILE A 100 15.98 5.99 -3.56
N LEU A 101 15.71 7.29 -3.73
CA LEU A 101 16.74 8.32 -3.82
C LEU A 101 17.59 8.40 -2.53
N MET A 102 16.95 8.27 -1.37
CA MET A 102 17.64 8.23 -0.08
C MET A 102 18.51 6.98 0.08
N ALA A 103 18.03 5.82 -0.37
CA ALA A 103 18.82 4.57 -0.36
C ALA A 103 20.10 4.71 -1.22
N LEU A 104 20.03 5.48 -2.31
CA LEU A 104 21.16 5.86 -3.16
C LEU A 104 22.03 6.99 -2.54
N ARG A 105 21.81 7.32 -1.27
CA ARG A 105 22.50 8.39 -0.51
C ARG A 105 22.41 9.77 -1.17
N ARG A 106 21.38 10.04 -1.96
CA ARG A 106 21.15 11.37 -2.54
C ARG A 106 20.41 12.28 -1.55
N PRO A 107 20.88 13.51 -1.33
CA PRO A 107 20.18 14.47 -0.48
C PRO A 107 18.87 14.91 -1.12
N LEU A 108 17.82 15.06 -0.30
CA LEU A 108 16.50 15.47 -0.78
C LEU A 108 16.49 16.94 -1.22
N SER A 109 16.05 17.18 -2.45
CA SER A 109 15.86 18.52 -2.99
C SER A 109 14.65 19.23 -2.35
N VAL A 110 14.62 20.56 -2.41
CA VAL A 110 13.48 21.35 -1.87
C VAL A 110 12.18 20.98 -2.59
N GLN A 111 12.25 20.71 -3.89
CA GLN A 111 11.08 20.32 -4.70
C GLN A 111 10.52 18.96 -4.24
N GLU A 112 11.37 17.96 -3.99
CA GLU A 112 10.95 16.67 -3.46
C GLU A 112 10.26 16.80 -2.10
N ARG A 113 10.78 17.67 -1.21
CA ARG A 113 10.16 17.93 0.09
C ARG A 113 8.77 18.57 -0.04
N LEU A 114 8.59 19.47 -1.00
CA LEU A 114 7.29 20.09 -1.27
C LEU A 114 6.27 19.07 -1.79
N VAL A 115 6.69 18.16 -2.68
CA VAL A 115 5.81 17.12 -3.24
C VAL A 115 5.31 16.17 -2.15
N ILE A 116 6.18 15.73 -1.24
CA ILE A 116 5.75 14.87 -0.13
C ILE A 116 4.87 15.64 0.85
N ALA A 117 5.17 16.93 1.09
CA ALA A 117 4.36 17.76 1.99
C ALA A 117 2.93 17.92 1.47
N GLU A 118 2.77 18.04 0.16
CA GLU A 118 1.48 18.03 -0.53
C GLU A 118 0.77 16.67 -0.37
N GLU A 119 1.44 15.56 -0.71
CA GLU A 119 0.86 14.20 -0.66
C GLU A 119 0.45 13.78 0.76
N LYS A 120 1.23 14.17 1.76
CA LYS A 120 0.99 13.82 3.18
C LYS A 120 0.32 14.92 3.98
N SER A 121 -0.12 16.01 3.33
CA SER A 121 -0.77 17.17 3.97
C SER A 121 0.02 17.71 5.18
N SER A 122 1.35 17.75 5.09
CA SER A 122 2.24 18.11 6.21
C SER A 122 2.68 19.57 6.15
N SER A 123 2.65 20.27 7.28
CA SER A 123 2.82 21.73 7.34
C SER A 123 4.27 22.24 7.37
N SER A 124 5.29 21.36 7.40
CA SER A 124 6.70 21.79 7.50
C SER A 124 7.64 20.95 6.63
N PRO A 125 8.42 21.57 5.72
CA PRO A 125 9.46 20.90 4.92
C PRO A 125 10.69 20.44 5.72
N GLY A 126 10.76 20.76 7.02
CA GLY A 126 11.89 20.40 7.89
C GLY A 126 11.83 18.94 8.33
N GLY A 127 12.92 18.19 8.16
CA GLY A 127 13.03 16.81 8.64
C GLY A 127 12.30 15.75 7.79
N MET A 128 12.03 16.04 6.50
CA MET A 128 11.31 15.14 5.59
C MET A 128 11.95 13.75 5.44
N ALA A 129 13.28 13.68 5.41
CA ALA A 129 14.00 12.41 5.39
C ALA A 129 13.67 11.54 6.61
N GLY A 130 13.58 12.15 7.79
CA GLY A 130 13.18 11.45 9.01
C GLY A 130 11.71 11.01 9.00
N LEU A 131 10.82 11.79 8.36
CA LEU A 131 9.43 11.40 8.16
C LEU A 131 9.31 10.19 7.21
N ILE A 132 10.01 10.19 6.08
CA ILE A 132 10.01 9.06 5.14
C ILE A 132 10.54 7.80 5.84
N LEU A 133 11.68 7.90 6.52
CA LEU A 133 12.25 6.75 7.22
C LEU A 133 11.31 6.23 8.31
N PHE A 134 10.61 7.13 9.01
CA PHE A 134 9.59 6.76 9.98
C PHE A 134 8.41 6.04 9.32
N ILE A 135 7.90 6.55 8.20
CA ILE A 135 6.83 5.92 7.42
C ILE A 135 7.22 4.50 7.02
N LEU A 136 8.38 4.33 6.39
CA LEU A 136 8.88 3.02 5.96
C LEU A 136 9.08 2.08 7.15
N ALA A 137 9.68 2.57 8.23
CA ALA A 137 9.90 1.76 9.42
C ALA A 137 8.59 1.27 10.04
N VAL A 138 7.57 2.13 10.13
CA VAL A 138 6.25 1.76 10.63
C VAL A 138 5.58 0.73 9.70
N THR A 139 5.60 0.98 8.39
CA THR A 139 5.00 0.09 7.39
C THR A 139 5.63 -1.30 7.44
N PHE A 140 6.96 -1.38 7.25
CA PHE A 140 7.64 -2.67 7.23
C PHE A 140 7.59 -3.40 8.58
N PHE A 141 7.51 -2.67 9.69
CA PHE A 141 7.33 -3.28 11.00
C PHE A 141 5.99 -4.01 11.14
N PHE A 142 4.88 -3.35 10.80
CA PHE A 142 3.56 -3.97 10.89
C PHE A 142 3.35 -5.05 9.82
N GLU A 143 3.85 -4.85 8.61
CA GLU A 143 3.85 -5.89 7.58
C GLU A 143 4.61 -7.12 8.04
N ALA A 144 5.84 -6.98 8.54
CA ALA A 144 6.63 -8.11 9.03
C ALA A 144 5.93 -8.84 10.19
N LEU A 145 5.32 -8.12 11.13
CA LEU A 145 4.54 -8.71 12.22
C LEU A 145 3.34 -9.50 11.66
N GLY A 146 2.61 -8.92 10.71
CA GLY A 146 1.53 -9.57 9.99
C GLY A 146 1.97 -10.86 9.29
N VAL A 147 3.11 -10.83 8.59
CA VAL A 147 3.69 -12.00 7.92
C VAL A 147 4.00 -13.09 8.92
N ILE A 148 4.65 -12.77 10.04
CA ILE A 148 5.01 -13.76 11.06
C ILE A 148 3.75 -14.43 11.62
N ILE A 149 2.73 -13.64 11.98
CA ILE A 149 1.50 -14.17 12.57
C ILE A 149 0.71 -15.01 11.55
N LEU A 150 0.54 -14.53 10.32
CA LEU A 150 -0.15 -15.28 9.26
C LEU A 150 0.61 -16.56 8.88
N ALA A 151 1.95 -16.53 8.90
CA ALA A 151 2.79 -17.68 8.56
C ALA A 151 2.59 -18.85 9.53
N ILE A 152 2.32 -18.57 10.83
CA ILE A 152 1.97 -19.60 11.82
C ILE A 152 0.79 -20.46 11.33
N ARG A 153 -0.13 -19.87 10.54
CA ARG A 153 -1.31 -20.58 10.06
C ARG A 153 -1.20 -21.07 8.62
N PHE A 154 -0.62 -20.29 7.72
CA PHE A 154 -0.52 -20.65 6.30
C PHE A 154 0.59 -21.66 6.01
N VAL A 155 1.74 -21.59 6.69
CA VAL A 155 2.88 -22.51 6.46
C VAL A 155 2.53 -23.96 6.79
N PRO A 156 1.89 -24.28 7.93
CA PRO A 156 1.54 -25.68 8.22
C PRO A 156 0.51 -26.28 7.26
N ARG A 157 -0.37 -25.45 6.68
CA ARG A 157 -1.43 -25.92 5.77
C ARG A 157 -0.97 -26.06 4.32
N MET A 158 -0.05 -25.22 3.86
CA MET A 158 0.31 -25.10 2.43
C MET A 158 1.80 -25.32 2.15
N GLY A 159 2.58 -25.62 3.19
CA GLY A 159 4.04 -25.72 3.12
C GLY A 159 4.73 -24.36 3.15
N TRP A 160 6.06 -24.40 3.26
CA TRP A 160 6.89 -23.20 3.45
C TRP A 160 6.81 -22.21 2.29
N GLY A 161 6.98 -22.66 1.04
CA GLY A 161 7.02 -21.77 -0.11
C GLY A 161 5.70 -21.01 -0.31
N GLN A 162 4.60 -21.75 -0.48
CA GLN A 162 3.29 -21.15 -0.72
C GLN A 162 2.74 -20.44 0.53
N GLY A 163 2.91 -21.03 1.72
CA GLY A 163 2.44 -20.44 2.97
C GLY A 163 3.11 -19.11 3.30
N LEU A 164 4.44 -19.00 3.12
CA LEU A 164 5.15 -17.73 3.30
C LEU A 164 4.71 -16.70 2.26
N TRP A 165 4.60 -17.10 0.99
CA TRP A 165 4.15 -16.18 -0.06
C TRP A 165 2.74 -15.63 0.21
N MET A 166 1.80 -16.48 0.62
CA MET A 166 0.48 -16.01 1.02
C MET A 166 0.55 -15.08 2.23
N SER A 167 1.40 -15.37 3.22
CA SER A 167 1.53 -14.52 4.41
C SER A 167 2.04 -13.12 4.05
N VAL A 168 3.07 -13.04 3.20
CA VAL A 168 3.63 -11.78 2.68
C VAL A 168 2.59 -11.00 1.90
N PHE A 169 1.92 -11.65 0.95
CA PHE A 169 0.95 -10.99 0.09
C PHE A 169 -0.21 -10.39 0.89
N HIS A 170 -0.80 -11.17 1.80
CA HIS A 170 -1.95 -10.72 2.59
C HIS A 170 -1.56 -9.70 3.66
N ALA A 171 -0.37 -9.79 4.26
CA ALA A 171 0.06 -8.79 5.23
C ALA A 171 0.22 -7.40 4.61
N ILE A 172 0.89 -7.32 3.45
CA ILE A 172 1.07 -6.08 2.70
C ILE A 172 -0.26 -5.57 2.17
N SER A 173 -1.06 -6.45 1.54
CA SER A 173 -2.38 -6.08 1.01
C SER A 173 -3.30 -5.53 2.12
N ALA A 174 -3.32 -6.18 3.29
CA ALA A 174 -4.11 -5.73 4.43
C ALA A 174 -3.60 -4.41 5.01
N PHE A 175 -2.30 -4.27 5.26
CA PHE A 175 -1.75 -3.03 5.85
C PHE A 175 -1.90 -1.83 4.90
N CYS A 176 -1.76 -2.06 3.60
CA CYS A 176 -2.00 -1.02 2.62
C CYS A 176 -3.51 -0.76 2.40
N ASN A 177 -4.41 -1.60 2.89
CA ASN A 177 -5.87 -1.56 2.63
C ASN A 177 -6.26 -1.89 1.18
N ALA A 178 -5.47 -2.70 0.50
CA ALA A 178 -5.63 -2.96 -0.94
C ALA A 178 -6.76 -3.90 -1.29
N GLY A 179 -7.19 -4.79 -0.39
CA GLY A 179 -8.30 -5.72 -0.64
C GLY A 179 -8.01 -6.83 -1.65
N PHE A 180 -6.79 -6.97 -2.16
CA PHE A 180 -6.38 -8.10 -2.99
C PHE A 180 -6.06 -9.32 -2.11
N ASP A 181 -6.50 -10.50 -2.52
CA ASP A 181 -6.22 -11.76 -1.84
C ASP A 181 -5.78 -12.87 -2.81
N LEU A 182 -5.11 -13.90 -2.26
CA LEU A 182 -4.70 -15.12 -2.97
C LEU A 182 -5.45 -16.36 -2.46
N LEU A 183 -6.55 -16.18 -1.73
CA LEU A 183 -7.28 -17.27 -1.08
C LEU A 183 -8.27 -17.96 -2.03
N GLY A 184 -8.53 -17.38 -3.19
CA GLY A 184 -9.35 -18.00 -4.23
C GLY A 184 -10.60 -17.18 -4.57
N PRO A 185 -11.58 -17.77 -5.27
CA PRO A 185 -12.79 -17.06 -5.68
C PRO A 185 -13.72 -16.70 -4.52
N SER A 186 -13.62 -17.45 -3.42
CA SER A 186 -14.36 -17.28 -2.16
C SER A 186 -13.68 -16.28 -1.20
N SER A 187 -12.48 -15.79 -1.53
CA SER A 187 -11.68 -14.89 -0.69
C SER A 187 -11.60 -15.39 0.77
N LEU A 188 -11.92 -14.54 1.74
CA LEU A 188 -11.86 -14.85 3.18
C LEU A 188 -12.96 -15.79 3.69
N LEU A 189 -13.95 -16.17 2.88
CA LEU A 189 -15.07 -17.02 3.35
C LEU A 189 -14.61 -18.36 3.91
N GLU A 190 -13.57 -18.97 3.32
CA GLU A 190 -13.00 -20.23 3.82
C GLU A 190 -12.30 -20.09 5.17
N TRP A 191 -12.00 -18.86 5.58
CA TRP A 191 -11.29 -18.51 6.81
C TRP A 191 -12.19 -17.84 7.84
N GLN A 192 -13.51 -17.83 7.62
CA GLN A 192 -14.48 -17.13 8.47
C GLN A 192 -14.49 -17.60 9.94
N THR A 193 -14.04 -18.83 10.22
CA THR A 193 -13.94 -19.38 11.59
C THR A 193 -12.55 -19.25 12.18
N ASP A 194 -11.56 -18.79 11.41
CA ASP A 194 -10.17 -18.69 11.85
C ASP A 194 -9.90 -17.29 12.44
N GLY A 195 -10.18 -17.15 13.73
CA GLY A 195 -10.03 -15.88 14.44
C GLY A 195 -8.62 -15.30 14.36
N LEU A 196 -7.57 -16.12 14.24
CA LEU A 196 -6.20 -15.63 14.12
C LEU A 196 -6.00 -14.89 12.80
N VAL A 197 -6.40 -15.50 11.67
CA VAL A 197 -6.27 -14.87 10.35
C VAL A 197 -7.11 -13.61 10.27
N LEU A 198 -8.40 -13.70 10.65
CA LEU A 198 -9.31 -12.57 10.57
C LEU A 198 -8.86 -11.39 11.46
N MET A 199 -8.42 -11.66 12.68
CA MET A 199 -7.98 -10.58 13.58
C MET A 199 -6.66 -9.97 13.13
N THR A 200 -5.75 -10.76 12.58
CA THR A 200 -4.51 -10.23 12.03
C THR A 200 -4.79 -9.29 10.85
N LEU A 201 -5.62 -9.73 9.89
CA LEU A 201 -5.96 -8.89 8.74
C LEU A 201 -6.75 -7.65 9.15
N ALA A 202 -7.74 -7.78 10.04
CA ALA A 202 -8.50 -6.63 10.54
C ALA A 202 -7.61 -5.61 11.25
N LEU A 203 -6.70 -6.07 12.13
CA LEU A 203 -5.76 -5.18 12.81
C LEU A 203 -4.82 -4.49 11.83
N LEU A 204 -4.28 -5.20 10.84
CA LEU A 204 -3.44 -4.60 9.81
C LEU A 204 -4.18 -3.52 9.03
N VAL A 205 -5.43 -3.76 8.64
CA VAL A 205 -6.26 -2.77 7.94
C VAL A 205 -6.51 -1.54 8.81
N ILE A 206 -6.89 -1.74 10.07
CA ILE A 206 -7.13 -0.64 11.02
C ILE A 206 -5.85 0.17 11.22
N LEU A 207 -4.73 -0.51 11.49
CA LEU A 207 -3.43 0.13 11.72
C LEU A 207 -2.94 0.87 10.47
N GLY A 208 -3.09 0.28 9.28
CA GLY A 208 -2.78 0.93 8.01
C GLY A 208 -3.58 2.21 7.79
N GLY A 209 -4.86 2.20 8.17
CA GLY A 209 -5.79 3.32 8.00
C GLY A 209 -5.62 4.51 8.96
N LEU A 210 -4.93 4.36 10.09
CA LEU A 210 -4.78 5.44 11.09
C LEU A 210 -4.00 6.66 10.57
N GLY A 211 -3.11 6.46 9.59
CA GLY A 211 -2.25 7.50 9.03
C GLY A 211 -1.01 7.82 9.87
N PHE A 212 0.07 8.15 9.17
CA PHE A 212 1.40 8.39 9.77
C PHE A 212 1.48 9.55 10.79
N PRO A 213 0.71 10.65 10.68
CA PRO A 213 0.71 11.69 11.70
C PRO A 213 0.29 11.19 13.09
N VAL A 214 -0.65 10.23 13.15
CA VAL A 214 -1.13 9.65 14.40
C VAL A 214 -0.04 8.81 15.05
N TYR A 215 0.65 7.97 14.27
CA TYR A 215 1.81 7.19 14.75
C TYR A 215 2.91 8.08 15.33
N ARG A 216 3.19 9.21 14.67
CA ARG A 216 4.21 10.15 15.15
C ARG A 216 3.81 10.80 16.47
N ASP A 217 2.56 11.24 16.59
CA ASP A 217 2.05 11.88 17.81
C ASP A 217 1.98 10.88 18.98
N LEU A 218 1.62 9.61 18.73
CA LEU A 218 1.66 8.52 19.71
C LEU A 218 3.08 8.16 20.16
N LYS A 219 4.06 8.25 19.26
CA LYS A 219 5.48 8.04 19.60
C LYS A 219 6.00 9.17 20.50
N ASP A 220 5.69 10.41 20.15
CA ASP A 220 6.19 11.59 20.86
C ASP A 220 5.46 11.81 22.20
N LYS A 221 4.20 11.37 22.30
CA LYS A 221 3.35 11.63 23.47
C LYS A 221 2.67 10.36 23.96
N ARG A 222 2.87 10.06 25.24
CA ARG A 222 2.37 8.83 25.87
C ARG A 222 1.05 8.99 26.60
N ARG A 223 0.53 10.21 26.73
CA ARG A 223 -0.73 10.51 27.45
C ARG A 223 -1.76 11.05 26.48
N TRP A 224 -3.00 10.56 26.60
CA TRP A 224 -4.12 10.98 25.75
C TRP A 224 -4.35 12.49 25.77
N ARG A 225 -4.16 13.13 26.93
CA ARG A 225 -4.36 14.58 27.11
C ARG A 225 -3.44 15.39 26.22
N ASP A 226 -2.23 14.90 25.96
CA ASP A 226 -1.20 15.64 25.25
C ASP A 226 -1.32 15.47 23.73
N LEU A 227 -2.06 14.46 23.24
CA LEU A 227 -2.28 14.21 21.82
C LEU A 227 -2.91 15.43 21.11
N ARG A 228 -2.50 15.64 19.86
CA ARG A 228 -3.06 16.65 18.97
C ARG A 228 -4.54 16.34 18.70
N LEU A 229 -5.31 17.38 18.43
CA LEU A 229 -6.74 17.24 18.12
C LEU A 229 -6.97 16.30 16.93
N HIS A 230 -6.15 16.41 15.88
CA HIS A 230 -6.22 15.49 14.73
C HIS A 230 -6.13 14.02 15.16
N SER A 231 -5.10 13.64 15.94
CA SER A 231 -4.92 12.26 16.41
C SER A 231 -6.07 11.80 17.33
N LYS A 232 -6.54 12.68 18.22
CA LYS A 232 -7.69 12.38 19.10
C LYS A 232 -8.93 12.06 18.28
N ILE A 233 -9.25 12.91 17.30
CA ILE A 233 -10.42 12.73 16.43
C ILE A 233 -10.30 11.42 15.68
N VAL A 234 -9.18 11.16 14.99
CA VAL A 234 -8.97 9.92 14.23
C VAL A 234 -9.14 8.70 15.13
N LEU A 235 -8.43 8.62 16.25
CA LEU A 235 -8.52 7.47 17.16
C LEU A 235 -9.93 7.27 17.73
N SER A 236 -10.57 8.35 18.19
CA SER A 236 -11.91 8.26 18.78
C SER A 236 -12.97 7.86 17.76
N LEU A 237 -12.91 8.42 16.54
CA LEU A 237 -13.90 8.18 15.50
C LEU A 237 -13.72 6.78 14.91
N THR A 238 -12.47 6.35 14.66
CA THR A 238 -12.20 4.97 14.23
C THR A 238 -12.71 3.96 15.26
N ALA A 239 -12.43 4.17 16.55
CA ALA A 239 -12.93 3.28 17.60
C ALA A 239 -14.47 3.25 17.64
N LEU A 240 -15.12 4.43 17.58
CA LEU A 240 -16.57 4.54 17.57
C LEU A 240 -17.19 3.82 16.36
N LEU A 241 -16.68 4.07 15.16
CA LEU A 241 -17.21 3.47 13.93
C LEU A 241 -17.01 1.95 13.90
N LEU A 242 -15.88 1.44 14.41
CA LEU A 242 -15.64 0.00 14.51
C LEU A 242 -16.62 -0.66 15.49
N VAL A 243 -16.86 -0.05 16.66
CA VAL A 243 -17.81 -0.59 17.64
C VAL A 243 -19.23 -0.56 17.09
N LEU A 244 -19.68 0.59 16.55
CA LEU A 244 -21.02 0.72 15.98
C LEU A 244 -21.22 -0.20 14.78
N GLY A 245 -20.24 -0.32 13.90
CA GLY A 245 -20.28 -1.25 12.77
C GLY A 245 -20.39 -2.69 13.24
N THR A 246 -19.54 -3.10 14.19
CA THR A 246 -19.57 -4.47 14.73
C THR A 246 -20.92 -4.81 15.37
N LEU A 247 -21.49 -3.90 16.17
CA LEU A 247 -22.79 -4.11 16.80
C LEU A 247 -23.94 -4.09 15.79
N GLY A 248 -23.86 -3.23 14.77
CA GLY A 248 -24.90 -3.11 13.74
C GLY A 248 -25.01 -4.33 12.82
N PHE A 249 -23.89 -5.01 12.54
CA PHE A 249 -23.84 -6.23 11.74
C PHE A 249 -23.98 -7.53 12.56
N GLN A 250 -24.05 -7.43 13.89
CA GLN A 250 -24.32 -8.57 14.78
C GLN A 250 -25.81 -8.96 14.87
N VAL A 251 -26.68 -8.28 14.10
CA VAL A 251 -28.12 -8.55 13.97
C VAL A 251 -28.40 -9.26 12.65
#